data_AF-A0A968ZMZ4-F1
#
_entry.id   AF-A0A968ZMZ4-F1
#
_cell.length_a   1.000
_cell.length_b   1.000
_cell.length_c   1.000
_cell.angle_alpha   90.00
_cell.angle_beta   90.00
_cell.angle_gamma   90.00
#
_symmetry.space_group_name_H-M   'P 1'
#
loop_
_entity.id
_entity.type
_entity.pdbx_description
1 polymer ?
#
loop_
_entity_poly.entity_id
_entity_poly.type
_entity_poly.pdbx_seq_one_letter_code
_entity_poly.pdbx_strand_id
1 'polypeptide(L)'
;MIAITPQEIIQLRACLADYPEALIALQEIEDCEGDVEDAAISLALRAGQEPDTNEQWLAGFSKRYRHIVCQPQFRGALTANQLGTLINYLSQETDCPALVAAPVAIYVTKFGVESFCRSFDSSRVPTT
;
A
#
# COMPACT_ATOMS: atom_id res chain seq x y z
N MET A 1 -9.71 5.29 9.23
CA MET A 1 -9.50 6.26 8.14
C MET A 1 -8.03 6.64 8.06
N ILE A 2 -7.37 6.28 6.96
CA ILE A 2 -6.02 6.74 6.62
C ILE A 2 -6.18 7.70 5.45
N ALA A 3 -5.71 8.93 5.62
CA ALA A 3 -5.73 9.93 4.56
C ALA A 3 -4.33 10.51 4.33
N ILE A 4 -4.08 10.97 3.10
CA ILE A 4 -2.88 11.73 2.73
C ILE A 4 -3.26 13.12 2.22
N THR A 5 -2.41 14.09 2.53
CA THR A 5 -2.63 15.49 2.15
C THR A 5 -2.29 15.76 0.68
N PRO A 6 -2.80 16.85 0.08
CA PRO A 6 -2.40 17.26 -1.26
C PRO A 6 -0.88 17.42 -1.43
N GLN A 7 -0.18 17.89 -0.39
CA GLN A 7 1.27 18.01 -0.42
C GLN A 7 1.97 16.64 -0.47
N GLU A 8 1.49 15.67 0.32
CA GLU A 8 1.98 14.29 0.26
C GLU A 8 1.72 13.67 -1.13
N ILE A 9 0.55 13.93 -1.74
CA ILE A 9 0.23 13.47 -3.11
C ILE A 9 1.22 14.04 -4.13
N ILE A 10 1.53 15.34 -4.06
CA ILE A 10 2.52 15.98 -4.95
C ILE A 10 3.90 15.33 -4.80
N GLN A 11 4.34 15.10 -3.56
CA GLN A 11 5.62 14.45 -3.28
C GLN A 11 5.64 13.01 -3.81
N LEU A 12 4.59 12.25 -3.57
CA LEU A 12 4.46 10.87 -4.04
C LEU A 12 4.41 10.79 -5.57
N ARG A 13 3.72 11.72 -6.25
CA ARG A 13 3.72 11.81 -7.73
C ARG A 13 5.13 12.00 -8.28
N ALA A 14 5.95 12.83 -7.65
CA ALA A 14 7.35 13.01 -8.06
C ALA A 14 8.19 11.74 -7.80
N CYS A 15 8.00 11.08 -6.66
CA CYS A 15 8.72 9.84 -6.33
C CYS A 15 8.29 8.63 -7.17
N LEU A 16 7.07 8.64 -7.71
CA LEU A 16 6.46 7.51 -8.41
C LEU A 16 6.24 7.79 -9.90
N ALA A 17 6.95 8.76 -10.47
CA ALA A 17 6.79 9.19 -11.86
C ALA A 17 6.96 8.04 -12.89
N ASP A 18 7.78 7.03 -12.57
CA ASP A 18 8.04 5.87 -13.43
C ASP A 18 6.98 4.74 -13.29
N TYR A 19 5.96 4.92 -12.43
CA TYR A 19 4.94 3.90 -12.14
C TYR A 19 3.55 4.41 -12.53
N PRO A 20 3.09 4.20 -13.78
CA PRO A 20 1.85 4.80 -14.29
C PRO A 20 0.61 4.38 -13.50
N GLU A 21 0.50 3.12 -13.07
CA GLU A 21 -0.61 2.66 -12.24
C GLU A 21 -0.61 3.32 -10.85
N ALA A 22 0.57 3.65 -10.32
CA ALA A 22 0.67 4.40 -9.07
C ALA A 22 0.20 5.85 -9.24
N LEU A 23 0.48 6.49 -10.39
CA LEU A 23 -0.03 7.83 -10.68
C LEU A 23 -1.56 7.85 -10.83
N ILE A 24 -2.14 6.81 -11.46
CA ILE A 24 -3.59 6.63 -11.53
C ILE A 24 -4.18 6.46 -10.13
N ALA A 25 -3.55 5.64 -9.29
CA ALA A 25 -4.00 5.45 -7.92
C ALA A 25 -3.92 6.75 -7.10
N LEU A 26 -2.85 7.54 -7.26
CA LEU A 26 -2.72 8.84 -6.59
C LEU A 26 -3.75 9.86 -7.07
N GLN A 27 -4.16 9.80 -8.34
CA GLN A 27 -5.27 10.61 -8.84
C GLN A 27 -6.59 10.21 -8.16
N GLU A 28 -6.89 8.91 -8.08
CA GLU A 28 -8.10 8.46 -7.39
C GLU A 28 -8.09 8.87 -5.91
N ILE A 29 -6.94 8.76 -5.23
CA ILE A 29 -6.81 9.23 -3.84
C ILE A 29 -7.07 10.73 -3.73
N GLU A 30 -6.60 11.54 -4.68
CA GLU A 30 -6.91 12.98 -4.71
C GLU A 30 -8.41 13.23 -4.93
N ASP A 31 -9.05 12.49 -5.85
CA ASP A 31 -10.48 12.58 -6.13
C ASP A 31 -11.35 12.12 -4.96
N CYS A 32 -10.83 11.22 -4.10
CA CYS A 32 -11.40 10.80 -2.83
C CYS A 32 -10.98 11.69 -1.64
N GLU A 33 -10.61 12.95 -1.90
CA GLU A 33 -10.25 13.94 -0.86
C GLU A 33 -9.08 13.49 0.05
N GLY A 34 -8.21 12.64 -0.48
CA GLY A 34 -7.07 12.07 0.23
C GLY A 34 -7.38 10.77 0.97
N ASP A 35 -8.63 10.28 0.98
CA ASP A 35 -8.99 9.01 1.62
C ASP A 35 -8.42 7.82 0.85
N VAL A 36 -7.51 7.09 1.49
CA VAL A 36 -6.79 5.98 0.87
C VAL A 36 -7.65 4.71 0.83
N GLU A 37 -8.59 4.53 1.76
CA GLU A 37 -9.47 3.36 1.80
C GLU A 37 -10.47 3.42 0.65
N ASP A 38 -11.17 4.54 0.52
CA ASP A 38 -12.22 4.74 -0.47
C ASP A 38 -11.65 4.65 -1.89
N ALA A 39 -10.51 5.30 -2.12
CA ALA A 39 -9.80 5.19 -3.39
C ALA A 39 -9.37 3.75 -3.69
N ALA A 40 -8.88 3.01 -2.68
CA ALA A 40 -8.48 1.62 -2.88
C ALA A 40 -9.67 0.72 -3.22
N ILE A 41 -10.84 0.93 -2.63
CA ILE A 41 -12.08 0.21 -2.96
C ILE A 41 -12.46 0.49 -4.42
N SER A 42 -12.46 1.76 -4.85
CA SER A 42 -12.74 2.16 -6.24
C SER A 42 -11.76 1.50 -7.23
N LEU A 43 -10.46 1.56 -6.94
CA LEU A 43 -9.40 0.96 -7.76
C LEU A 43 -9.50 -0.56 -7.83
N ALA A 44 -9.88 -1.21 -6.72
CA ALA A 44 -10.08 -2.65 -6.67
C ALA A 44 -11.24 -3.09 -7.57
N LEU A 45 -12.38 -2.39 -7.51
CA LEU A 45 -13.52 -2.64 -8.41
C LEU A 45 -13.12 -2.46 -9.88
N ARG A 46 -12.37 -1.41 -10.20
CA ARG A 46 -11.82 -1.17 -11.56
C ARG A 46 -10.87 -2.28 -12.02
N ALA A 47 -10.19 -2.94 -11.08
CA ALA A 47 -9.31 -4.08 -11.34
C ALA A 47 -10.05 -5.44 -11.32
N GLY A 48 -11.38 -5.46 -11.28
CA GLY A 48 -12.18 -6.68 -11.27
C GLY A 48 -12.15 -7.44 -9.93
N GLN A 49 -11.75 -6.79 -8.85
CA GLN A 49 -11.88 -7.34 -7.50
C GLN A 49 -13.27 -7.04 -6.93
N GLU A 50 -13.68 -7.82 -5.94
CA GLU A 50 -14.95 -7.65 -5.21
C GLU A 50 -14.64 -7.32 -3.74
N PRO A 51 -14.25 -6.07 -3.41
CA PRO A 51 -14.04 -5.66 -2.03
C PRO A 51 -15.35 -5.74 -1.24
N ASP A 52 -15.28 -6.19 0.02
CA ASP A 52 -16.37 -5.89 0.94
C ASP A 52 -16.33 -4.38 1.23
N THR A 53 -17.47 -3.70 1.15
CA THR A 53 -17.53 -2.23 1.38
C THR A 53 -17.43 -1.88 2.86
N ASN A 54 -16.72 -2.70 3.64
CA ASN A 54 -16.53 -2.48 5.06
C ASN A 54 -15.32 -1.54 5.27
N GLU A 55 -15.41 -0.69 6.29
CA GLU A 55 -14.25 0.01 6.80
C GLU A 55 -13.23 -1.07 7.23
N GLN A 56 -11.99 -1.02 6.72
CA GLN A 56 -10.88 -1.97 6.92
C GLN A 56 -10.62 -2.99 5.80
N TRP A 57 -11.31 -2.89 4.66
CA TRP A 57 -10.97 -3.68 3.49
C TRP A 57 -9.48 -3.56 3.13
N LEU A 58 -8.91 -2.35 3.00
CA LEU A 58 -7.50 -2.19 2.61
C LEU A 58 -6.55 -2.72 3.69
N ALA A 59 -6.92 -2.55 4.95
CA ALA A 59 -6.16 -3.09 6.07
C ALA A 59 -6.10 -4.63 6.02
N GLY A 60 -7.24 -5.28 5.71
CA GLY A 60 -7.31 -6.71 5.49
C GLY A 60 -6.54 -7.16 4.25
N PHE A 61 -6.75 -6.46 3.13
CA PHE A 61 -6.08 -6.73 1.86
C PHE A 61 -4.56 -6.63 1.98
N SER A 62 -4.05 -5.57 2.61
CA SER A 62 -2.62 -5.35 2.82
C SER A 62 -1.96 -6.49 3.62
N LYS A 63 -2.68 -7.11 4.57
CA LYS A 63 -2.14 -8.23 5.37
C LYS A 63 -1.79 -9.46 4.53
N ARG A 64 -2.41 -9.66 3.37
CA ARG A 64 -2.08 -10.76 2.43
C ARG A 64 -0.61 -10.70 2.02
N TYR A 65 -0.08 -9.49 1.83
CA TYR A 65 1.29 -9.24 1.40
C TYR A 65 2.27 -9.01 2.57
N ARG A 66 1.84 -9.20 3.82
CA ARG A 66 2.68 -8.93 4.99
C ARG A 66 4.01 -9.69 4.98
N HIS A 67 3.99 -10.92 4.47
CA HIS A 67 5.18 -11.74 4.33
C HIS A 67 6.23 -11.21 3.33
N ILE A 68 5.81 -10.32 2.42
CA ILE A 68 6.66 -9.60 1.48
C ILE A 68 7.06 -8.26 2.11
N VAL A 69 6.08 -7.44 2.48
CA VAL A 69 6.27 -6.09 3.05
C VAL A 69 7.26 -6.08 4.21
N CYS A 70 7.24 -7.13 5.05
CA CYS A 70 8.08 -7.22 6.24
C CYS A 70 9.47 -7.82 6.00
N GLN A 71 9.84 -8.14 4.76
CA GLN A 71 11.22 -8.50 4.44
C GLN A 71 12.12 -7.26 4.56
N PRO A 72 13.41 -7.42 4.95
CA PRO A 72 14.29 -6.31 5.26
C PRO A 72 14.39 -5.25 4.15
N GLN A 73 14.42 -5.65 2.88
CA GLN A 73 14.57 -4.74 1.75
C GLN A 73 13.34 -3.83 1.56
N PHE A 74 12.13 -4.34 1.76
CA PHE A 74 10.91 -3.55 1.59
C PHE A 74 10.62 -2.71 2.83
N ARG A 75 10.84 -3.27 4.02
CA ARG A 75 10.72 -2.54 5.29
C ARG A 75 11.64 -1.32 5.32
N GLY A 76 12.92 -1.50 4.97
CA GLY A 76 13.89 -0.40 4.89
C GLY A 76 13.49 0.66 3.86
N ALA A 77 13.04 0.25 2.67
CA ALA A 77 12.58 1.16 1.63
C ALA A 77 11.36 1.99 2.09
N LEU A 78 10.37 1.37 2.72
CA LEU A 78 9.18 2.06 3.23
C LEU A 78 9.52 3.05 4.34
N THR A 79 10.41 2.70 5.28
CA THR A 79 10.89 3.64 6.31
C THR A 79 11.64 4.83 5.71
N ALA A 80 12.31 4.64 4.57
CA ALA A 80 12.96 5.71 3.81
C ALA A 80 12.02 6.46 2.84
N ASN A 81 10.71 6.21 2.90
CA ASN A 81 9.69 6.77 1.99
C ASN A 81 9.92 6.43 0.50
N GLN A 82 10.60 5.31 0.22
CA GLN A 82 10.87 4.80 -1.12
C GLN A 82 9.83 3.73 -1.51
N LEU A 83 8.57 4.16 -1.63
CA LEU A 83 7.43 3.25 -1.86
C LEU A 83 7.54 2.48 -3.19
N GLY A 84 8.22 3.05 -4.19
CA GLY A 84 8.35 2.47 -5.54
C GLY A 84 8.89 1.04 -5.54
N THR A 85 9.85 0.71 -4.66
CA THR A 85 10.41 -0.64 -4.56
C THR A 85 9.36 -1.69 -4.21
N LEU A 86 8.49 -1.40 -3.23
CA LEU A 86 7.41 -2.30 -2.86
C LEU A 86 6.32 -2.32 -3.94
N ILE A 87 5.92 -1.14 -4.44
CA ILE A 87 4.89 -1.02 -5.48
C ILE A 87 5.26 -1.86 -6.71
N ASN A 88 6.50 -1.71 -7.20
CA ASN A 88 6.98 -2.47 -8.34
C ASN A 88 6.90 -3.98 -8.09
N TYR A 89 7.38 -4.44 -6.94
CA TYR A 89 7.37 -5.85 -6.61
C TYR A 89 5.94 -6.41 -6.48
N LEU A 90 5.04 -5.70 -5.81
CA LEU A 90 3.64 -6.11 -5.70
C LEU A 90 2.99 -6.21 -7.10
N SER A 91 3.20 -5.22 -7.96
CA SER A 91 2.56 -5.19 -9.28
C SER A 91 3.09 -6.24 -10.26
N GLN A 92 4.36 -6.65 -10.14
CA GLN A 92 5.02 -7.52 -11.14
C GLN A 92 5.18 -8.97 -10.68
N GLU A 93 5.37 -9.20 -9.36
CA GLU A 93 5.81 -10.49 -8.82
C GLU A 93 4.74 -11.15 -7.95
N THR A 94 3.55 -10.56 -7.84
CA THR A 94 2.46 -11.06 -6.98
C THR A 94 1.10 -11.03 -7.67
N ASP A 95 0.08 -11.53 -6.96
CA ASP A 95 -1.33 -11.44 -7.36
C ASP A 95 -1.97 -10.09 -7.01
N CYS A 96 -1.20 -9.11 -6.50
CA CYS A 96 -1.71 -7.78 -6.22
C CYS A 96 -2.07 -7.04 -7.51
N PRO A 97 -3.31 -6.54 -7.66
CA PRO A 97 -3.65 -5.68 -8.78
C PRO A 97 -2.76 -4.44 -8.79
N ALA A 98 -2.20 -4.10 -9.94
CA ALA A 98 -1.25 -2.99 -10.07
C ALA A 98 -1.86 -1.63 -9.61
N LEU A 99 -3.15 -1.41 -9.86
CA LEU A 99 -3.88 -0.22 -9.39
C LEU A 99 -3.98 -0.14 -7.85
N VAL A 100 -3.90 -1.26 -7.15
CA VAL A 100 -4.05 -1.34 -5.68
C VAL A 100 -2.70 -1.37 -4.95
N ALA A 101 -1.60 -1.62 -5.66
CA ALA A 101 -0.26 -1.71 -5.08
C ALA A 101 0.19 -0.41 -4.37
N ALA A 102 -0.09 0.77 -4.96
CA ALA A 102 0.23 2.05 -4.35
C ALA A 102 -0.59 2.31 -3.06
N PRO A 103 -1.94 2.13 -3.04
CA PRO A 103 -2.71 2.19 -1.80
C PRO A 103 -2.19 1.28 -0.69
N VAL A 104 -1.75 0.06 -1.00
CA VAL A 104 -1.14 -0.85 0.00
C VAL A 104 0.14 -0.25 0.59
N ALA A 105 1.05 0.25 -0.26
CA ALA A 105 2.31 0.84 0.20
C ALA A 105 2.08 2.10 1.06
N ILE A 106 1.11 2.94 0.67
CA ILE A 106 0.73 4.15 1.42
C ILE A 106 0.10 3.76 2.75
N TYR A 107 -0.86 2.82 2.75
CA TYR A 107 -1.50 2.30 3.97
C TYR A 107 -0.46 1.81 4.98
N VAL A 108 0.47 0.96 4.56
CA VAL A 108 1.51 0.40 5.45
C VAL A 108 2.38 1.52 6.03
N THR A 109 2.79 2.47 5.19
CA THR A 109 3.61 3.62 5.61
C THR A 109 2.89 4.47 6.64
N LYS A 110 1.61 4.81 6.40
CA LYS A 110 0.80 5.66 7.28
C LYS A 110 0.35 4.94 8.56
N PHE A 111 0.08 3.64 8.50
CA PHE A 111 -0.19 2.81 9.68
C PHE A 111 1.06 2.63 10.56
N GLY A 112 2.25 2.74 9.96
CA GLY A 112 3.54 2.51 10.58
C GLY A 112 4.06 1.12 10.25
N VAL A 113 5.17 1.06 9.51
CA VAL A 113 5.79 -0.18 9.00
C VAL A 113 6.10 -1.17 10.14
N GLU A 114 6.66 -0.67 11.24
CA GLU A 114 7.00 -1.46 12.43
C GLU A 114 5.74 -2.08 13.08
N SER A 115 4.69 -1.28 13.22
CA SER A 115 3.39 -1.72 13.75
C SER A 115 2.76 -2.78 12.85
N PHE A 116 2.85 -2.58 11.53
CA PHE A 116 2.34 -3.53 10.54
C PHE A 116 3.06 -4.88 10.62
N CYS A 117 4.38 -4.87 10.82
CA CYS A 117 5.22 -6.06 10.81
C CYS A 117 5.33 -6.79 12.16
N ARG A 118 5.02 -6.12 13.29
CA ARG A 118 5.15 -6.68 14.63
C ARG A 118 4.58 -8.09 14.79
N SER A 119 3.35 -8.32 14.28
CA SER A 119 2.65 -9.61 14.42
C SER A 119 3.35 -10.74 13.64
N PHE A 120 4.01 -10.39 12.54
CA PHE A 120 4.74 -11.31 11.68
C PHE A 120 6.12 -11.64 12.25
N ASP A 121 6.78 -10.66 12.85
CA ASP A 121 8.05 -10.87 13.54
C ASP A 121 7.86 -11.78 14.77
N SER A 122 6.79 -11.56 15.55
CA SER A 122 6.50 -12.38 16.74
C SER A 122 6.12 -13.83 16.44
N SER A 123 5.61 -14.11 15.24
CA SER A 123 5.28 -15.48 14.81
C SER A 123 6.47 -16.25 14.22
N ARG A 124 7.60 -15.57 14.01
CA ARG A 124 8.85 -16.16 13.49
C ARG A 124 9.94 -16.33 14.55
N VAL A 125 9.63 -16.15 15.84
CA VAL A 125 10.56 -16.47 16.92
C VAL A 125 10.89 -17.98 16.85
N PRO A 126 12.15 -18.37 16.62
CA PRO A 126 12.53 -19.77 16.71
C PRO A 126 12.29 -20.21 18.16
N THR A 127 11.60 -21.32 18.35
CA THR A 127 11.58 -22.00 19.64
C THR A 127 13.02 -22.43 19.92
N THR A 128 13.72 -21.67 20.78
CA THR A 128 15.01 -22.08 21.36
C THR A 128 14.91 -23.43 22.03
#